data_AF-A0A7S3TU25-F1
#
_entry.id   AF-A0A7S3TU25-F1
#
_cell.length_a   1.000
_cell.length_b   1.000
_cell.length_c   1.000
_cell.angle_alpha   90.00
_cell.angle_beta   90.00
_cell.angle_gamma   90.00
#
_symmetry.space_group_name_H-M   'P 1'
#
loop_
_entity.id
_entity.type
_entity.pdbx_description
1 polymer ?
#
loop_
_entity_poly.entity_id
_entity_poly.type
_entity_poly.pdbx_seq_one_letter_code
_entity_poly.pdbx_strand_id
1 'polypeptide(L)'
;MKEFVAARRRAAAAARQAKRIERRAAKLREREAAAARGEEGGDAGGEAGEAGGAAAARTAADAAAPLHRLEYAAQLEQKQHFVEKALRRLPREMQVAARSDTQRERWRMPWLSQERLNQRHGLPCPVAPVLPAAATHGYRNKCEFTIGRDEDGSVAVGFTLGTVRERKHVVGRADGARRPAALRLHLGCT
;
A
#
# COMPACT_ATOMS: atom_id res chain seq x y z
N MET A 1 34.30 -42.87 -2.76
CA MET A 1 32.87 -42.72 -3.18
C MET A 1 32.23 -41.40 -2.71
N LYS A 2 32.41 -40.96 -1.45
CA LYS A 2 31.86 -39.68 -0.92
C LYS A 2 32.39 -38.42 -1.62
N GLU A 3 33.69 -38.38 -1.94
CA GLU A 3 34.34 -37.27 -2.66
C GLU A 3 33.78 -37.03 -4.07
N PHE A 4 33.46 -38.11 -4.79
CA PHE A 4 32.91 -38.03 -6.15
C PHE A 4 31.49 -37.44 -6.17
N VAL A 5 30.68 -37.75 -5.15
CA VAL A 5 29.34 -37.19 -4.97
C VAL A 5 29.42 -35.72 -4.58
N ALA A 6 30.37 -35.33 -3.73
CA ALA A 6 30.61 -33.95 -3.35
C ALA A 6 31.07 -33.10 -4.55
N ALA A 7 31.98 -33.63 -5.39
CA ALA A 7 32.43 -32.99 -6.62
C ALA A 7 31.27 -32.77 -7.61
N ARG A 8 30.41 -33.78 -7.82
CA ARG A 8 29.21 -33.65 -8.68
C ARG A 8 28.21 -32.61 -8.16
N ARG A 9 28.03 -32.51 -6.83
CA ARG A 9 27.16 -31.49 -6.21
C ARG A 9 27.72 -30.07 -6.38
N ARG A 10 29.04 -29.88 -6.25
CA ARG A 10 29.72 -28.60 -6.49
C ARG A 10 29.64 -28.19 -7.96
N ALA A 11 29.86 -29.13 -8.89
CA ALA A 11 29.70 -28.90 -10.33
C ALA A 11 28.26 -28.51 -10.70
N ALA A 12 27.26 -29.20 -10.12
CA ALA A 12 25.85 -28.86 -10.32
C ALA A 12 25.48 -27.48 -9.74
N ALA A 13 26.06 -27.10 -8.59
CA ALA A 13 25.86 -25.77 -7.99
C ALA A 13 26.50 -24.66 -8.86
N ALA A 14 27.71 -24.88 -9.36
CA ALA A 14 28.40 -23.96 -10.27
C ALA A 14 27.62 -23.78 -11.59
N ALA A 15 27.08 -24.85 -12.15
CA ALA A 15 26.23 -24.80 -13.35
C ALA A 15 24.93 -24.00 -13.11
N ARG A 16 24.31 -24.14 -11.92
CA ARG A 16 23.13 -23.33 -11.54
C ARG A 16 23.49 -21.86 -11.36
N GLN A 17 24.66 -21.55 -10.81
CA GLN A 17 25.15 -20.19 -10.63
C GLN A 17 25.47 -19.53 -11.98
N ALA A 18 26.09 -20.25 -12.90
CA ALA A 18 26.35 -19.78 -14.27
C ALA A 18 25.06 -19.43 -15.02
N LYS A 19 24.05 -20.32 -15.00
CA LYS A 19 22.72 -20.06 -15.59
C LYS A 19 22.03 -18.84 -14.97
N ARG A 20 22.25 -18.57 -13.68
CA ARG A 20 21.67 -17.40 -12.99
C ARG A 20 22.36 -16.10 -13.39
N ILE A 21 23.67 -16.13 -13.61
CA ILE A 21 24.45 -14.98 -14.10
C ILE A 21 24.04 -14.67 -15.54
N GLU A 22 23.92 -15.68 -16.39
CA GLU A 22 23.49 -15.54 -17.79
C GLU A 22 22.08 -14.94 -17.90
N ARG A 23 21.12 -15.43 -17.11
CA ARG A 23 19.77 -14.84 -17.04
C ARG A 23 19.77 -13.40 -16.56
N ARG A 24 20.65 -13.03 -15.62
CA ARG A 24 20.80 -11.63 -15.16
C ARG A 24 21.41 -10.74 -16.23
N ALA A 25 22.41 -11.24 -16.96
CA ALA A 25 23.02 -10.51 -18.07
C ALA A 25 22.02 -10.29 -19.22
N ALA A 26 21.21 -11.30 -19.56
CA ALA A 26 20.14 -11.17 -20.55
C ALA A 26 19.11 -10.11 -20.13
N LYS A 27 18.68 -10.12 -18.85
CA LYS A 27 17.74 -9.13 -18.32
C LYS A 27 18.31 -7.71 -18.27
N LEU A 28 19.63 -7.57 -18.05
CA LEU A 28 20.30 -6.27 -18.11
C LEU A 28 20.31 -5.72 -19.55
N ARG A 29 20.68 -6.56 -20.52
CA ARG A 29 20.67 -6.21 -21.95
C ARG A 29 19.27 -5.83 -22.45
N GLU A 30 18.24 -6.52 -21.96
CA GLU A 30 16.85 -6.20 -22.26
C GLU A 30 16.43 -4.84 -21.69
N ARG A 31 16.85 -4.50 -20.46
CA ARG A 31 16.62 -3.18 -19.85
C ARG A 31 17.38 -2.06 -20.58
N GLU A 32 18.62 -2.32 -20.97
CA GLU A 32 19.44 -1.36 -21.75
C GLU A 32 18.84 -1.12 -23.13
N ALA A 33 18.35 -2.18 -23.79
CA ALA A 33 17.64 -2.07 -25.06
C ALA A 33 16.28 -1.36 -24.95
N ALA A 34 15.54 -1.58 -23.86
CA ALA A 34 14.30 -0.85 -23.58
C ALA A 34 14.55 0.64 -23.30
N ALA A 35 15.61 0.96 -22.54
CA ALA A 35 16.02 2.34 -22.28
C ALA A 35 16.43 3.08 -23.56
N ALA A 36 17.09 2.40 -24.50
CA ALA A 36 17.46 2.98 -25.80
C ALA A 36 16.25 3.24 -26.73
N ARG A 37 15.11 2.57 -26.51
CA ARG A 37 13.87 2.77 -27.28
C ARG A 37 12.97 3.88 -26.70
N GLY A 38 13.36 4.51 -25.61
CA GLY A 38 12.56 5.57 -24.99
C GLY A 38 11.23 5.08 -24.41
N GLU A 39 11.09 3.77 -24.17
CA GLU A 39 9.96 3.23 -23.40
C GLU A 39 10.32 3.36 -21.92
N GLU A 40 9.69 4.31 -21.22
CA GLU A 40 9.77 4.43 -19.76
C GLU A 40 9.17 3.18 -19.09
N GLY A 41 10.00 2.14 -18.97
CA GLY A 41 9.74 0.98 -18.13
C GLY A 41 9.83 1.39 -16.67
N GLY A 42 8.70 1.87 -16.13
CA GLY A 42 8.56 2.23 -14.71
C GLY A 42 8.80 1.04 -13.79
N ASP A 43 9.99 0.98 -13.19
CA ASP A 43 10.23 0.28 -11.92
C ASP A 43 9.67 1.15 -10.79
N ALA A 44 8.35 1.11 -10.62
CA ALA A 44 7.66 1.72 -9.50
C ALA A 44 7.53 0.68 -8.37
N GLY A 45 8.61 0.51 -7.61
CA GLY A 45 8.55 0.07 -6.22
C GLY A 45 7.90 1.16 -5.35
N GLY A 46 6.62 1.42 -5.58
CA GLY A 46 5.79 2.32 -4.80
C GLY A 46 4.41 1.71 -4.72
N GLU A 47 3.99 1.31 -3.52
CA GLU A 47 2.63 0.84 -3.27
C GLU A 47 1.65 1.99 -3.50
N ALA A 48 1.19 2.11 -4.75
CA ALA A 48 -0.08 2.71 -5.05
C ALA A 48 -1.16 1.78 -4.51
N GLY A 49 -2.00 2.33 -3.63
CA GLY A 49 -3.29 1.74 -3.32
C GLY A 49 -4.03 1.47 -4.63
N GLU A 50 -4.41 0.22 -4.80
CA GLU A 50 -5.18 -0.27 -5.92
C GLU A 50 -6.59 0.33 -5.84
N ALA A 51 -6.76 1.46 -6.53
CA ALA A 51 -8.03 2.04 -6.96
C ALA A 51 -7.79 2.64 -8.36
N GLY A 52 -7.39 1.78 -9.30
CA GLY A 52 -7.25 2.11 -10.72
C GLY A 52 -8.54 1.84 -11.47
N GLY A 53 -9.55 2.67 -11.23
CA GLY A 53 -10.65 2.89 -12.17
C GLY A 53 -10.57 4.35 -12.61
N ALA A 54 -10.70 4.61 -13.91
CA ALA A 54 -10.62 5.91 -14.58
C ALA A 54 -10.95 7.11 -13.66
N ALA A 55 -10.06 8.12 -13.64
CA ALA A 55 -10.11 9.28 -12.75
C ALA A 55 -11.43 10.06 -12.86
N ALA A 56 -12.47 9.59 -12.19
CA ALA A 56 -13.59 10.39 -11.77
C ALA A 56 -13.03 11.47 -10.85
N ALA A 57 -13.44 12.73 -11.06
CA ALA A 57 -13.04 13.85 -10.23
C ALA A 57 -13.15 13.48 -8.74
N ARG A 58 -12.04 13.58 -8.00
CA ARG A 58 -12.03 13.28 -6.56
C ARG A 58 -13.02 14.22 -5.89
N THR A 59 -14.08 13.67 -5.31
CA THR A 59 -15.07 14.47 -4.59
C THR A 59 -14.62 14.68 -3.14
N ALA A 60 -15.24 15.63 -2.45
CA ALA A 60 -15.06 15.81 -1.01
C ALA A 60 -15.37 14.53 -0.21
N ALA A 61 -16.33 13.73 -0.67
CA ALA A 61 -16.64 12.42 -0.10
C ALA A 61 -15.49 11.42 -0.30
N ASP A 62 -14.88 11.37 -1.49
CA ASP A 62 -13.73 10.49 -1.75
C ASP A 62 -12.52 10.90 -0.88
N ALA A 63 -12.31 12.19 -0.66
CA ALA A 63 -11.24 12.70 0.20
C ALA A 63 -11.48 12.40 1.70
N ALA A 64 -12.70 12.63 2.20
CA ALA A 64 -13.04 12.38 3.59
C ALA A 64 -13.20 10.89 3.92
N ALA A 65 -13.48 10.07 2.90
CA ALA A 65 -14.02 8.74 3.07
C ALA A 65 -13.75 7.82 1.86
N PRO A 66 -12.51 7.39 1.60
CA PRO A 66 -12.16 6.70 0.34
C PRO A 66 -12.98 5.44 0.01
N LEU A 67 -13.44 4.72 1.03
CA LEU A 67 -14.24 3.49 0.87
C LEU A 67 -15.76 3.73 0.92
N HIS A 68 -16.24 4.97 0.81
CA HIS A 68 -17.67 5.30 0.99
C HIS A 68 -18.62 4.67 -0.03
N ARG A 69 -18.12 4.31 -1.21
CA ARG A 69 -18.91 3.67 -2.27
C ARG A 69 -19.19 2.20 -2.02
N LEU A 70 -18.49 1.59 -1.06
CA LEU A 70 -18.68 0.19 -0.68
C LEU A 70 -19.67 0.08 0.46
N GLU A 71 -20.42 -1.01 0.47
CA GLU A 71 -21.23 -1.41 1.62
C GLU A 71 -20.37 -1.64 2.85
N TYR A 72 -20.92 -1.39 4.04
CA TYR A 72 -20.12 -1.37 5.27
C TYR A 72 -19.41 -2.71 5.55
N ALA A 73 -20.06 -3.84 5.24
CA ALA A 73 -19.45 -5.17 5.36
C ALA A 73 -18.21 -5.31 4.47
N ALA A 74 -18.31 -4.91 3.20
CA ALA A 74 -17.19 -4.90 2.26
C ALA A 74 -16.07 -3.92 2.69
N GLN A 75 -16.41 -2.81 3.35
CA GLN A 75 -15.39 -1.91 3.91
C GLN A 75 -14.59 -2.58 5.03
N LEU A 76 -15.21 -3.42 5.88
CA LEU A 76 -14.52 -4.13 6.94
C LEU A 76 -13.58 -5.19 6.38
N GLU A 77 -14.04 -5.96 5.39
CA GLU A 77 -13.22 -6.96 4.69
C GLU A 77 -12.01 -6.31 4.00
N GLN A 78 -12.23 -5.20 3.29
CA GLN A 78 -11.15 -4.47 2.63
C GLN A 78 -10.11 -3.95 3.63
N LYS A 79 -10.55 -3.45 4.79
CA LYS A 79 -9.64 -2.99 5.86
C LYS A 79 -8.86 -4.15 6.47
N GLN A 80 -9.51 -5.28 6.73
CA GLN A 80 -8.87 -6.49 7.22
C GLN A 80 -7.78 -6.96 6.25
N HIS A 81 -8.13 -7.06 4.96
CA HIS A 81 -7.20 -7.45 3.92
C HIS A 81 -6.00 -6.50 3.82
N PHE A 82 -6.22 -5.18 3.91
CA PHE A 82 -5.14 -4.20 3.88
C PHE A 82 -4.16 -4.37 5.05
N VAL A 83 -4.67 -4.58 6.26
CA VAL A 83 -3.85 -4.83 7.46
C VAL A 83 -3.05 -6.12 7.28
N GLU A 84 -3.68 -7.21 6.86
CA GLU A 84 -2.99 -8.48 6.64
C GLU A 84 -1.91 -8.38 5.55
N LYS A 85 -2.21 -7.70 4.44
CA LYS A 85 -1.26 -7.48 3.34
C LYS A 85 -0.04 -6.68 3.81
N ALA A 86 -0.24 -5.62 4.60
CA ALA A 86 0.85 -4.86 5.19
C ALA A 86 1.68 -5.71 6.17
N LEU A 87 1.02 -6.47 7.05
CA LEU A 87 1.70 -7.32 8.03
C LEU A 87 2.53 -8.44 7.38
N ARG A 88 2.13 -8.95 6.20
CA ARG A 88 2.89 -9.96 5.45
C ARG A 88 4.22 -9.43 4.90
N ARG A 89 4.40 -8.11 4.77
CA ARG A 89 5.65 -7.50 4.29
C ARG A 89 6.71 -7.44 5.38
N LEU A 90 6.29 -7.15 6.62
CA LEU A 90 7.17 -6.99 7.78
C LEU A 90 8.16 -8.14 7.98
N PRO A 91 7.76 -9.43 7.95
CA PRO A 91 8.71 -10.54 8.04
C PRO A 91 9.89 -10.46 7.08
N ARG A 92 9.62 -10.09 5.82
CA ARG A 92 10.65 -10.07 4.78
C ARG A 92 11.60 -8.90 5.00
N GLU A 93 11.08 -7.72 5.28
CA GLU A 93 11.87 -6.51 5.53
C GLU A 93 12.77 -6.69 6.76
N MET A 94 12.23 -7.25 7.84
CA MET A 94 12.99 -7.52 9.05
C MET A 94 14.06 -8.59 8.84
N GLN A 95 13.79 -9.64 8.06
CA GLN A 95 14.80 -10.64 7.71
C GLN A 95 15.91 -10.05 6.83
N VAL A 96 15.60 -9.09 5.95
CA VAL A 96 16.61 -8.39 5.13
C VAL A 96 17.48 -7.50 6.02
N ALA A 97 16.87 -6.70 6.90
CA ALA A 97 17.60 -5.83 7.83
C ALA A 97 18.49 -6.64 8.81
N ALA A 98 18.01 -7.79 9.28
CA ALA A 98 18.78 -8.67 10.15
C ALA A 98 19.96 -9.38 9.46
N ARG A 99 19.99 -9.44 8.12
CA ARG A 99 21.11 -10.02 7.35
C ARG A 99 22.28 -9.06 7.20
N SER A 100 22.03 -7.75 7.21
CA SER A 100 23.08 -6.72 7.16
C SER A 100 23.72 -6.45 8.52
N ASP A 101 23.09 -6.89 9.61
CA ASP A 101 23.60 -6.67 10.96
C ASP A 101 24.59 -7.77 11.36
N THR A 102 25.80 -7.36 11.75
CA THR A 102 26.83 -8.24 12.31
C THR A 102 26.41 -8.84 13.66
N GLN A 103 25.38 -8.29 14.32
CA GLN A 103 24.79 -8.80 15.56
C GLN A 103 23.52 -9.65 15.35
N ARG A 104 23.50 -10.46 14.29
CA ARG A 104 22.41 -11.41 13.96
C ARG A 104 21.93 -12.29 15.13
N GLU A 105 22.80 -12.59 16.10
CA GLU A 105 22.45 -13.39 17.28
C GLU A 105 21.72 -12.59 18.36
N ARG A 106 21.99 -11.28 18.47
CA ARG A 106 21.30 -10.37 19.41
C ARG A 106 19.83 -10.18 19.01
N TRP A 107 19.54 -10.16 17.70
CA TRP A 107 18.20 -9.94 17.14
C TRP A 107 17.55 -11.22 16.64
N ARG A 108 17.73 -12.35 17.33
CA ARG A 108 16.90 -13.54 17.03
C ARG A 108 15.46 -13.20 17.35
N MET A 109 14.60 -13.30 16.34
CA MET A 109 13.15 -13.12 16.44
C MET A 109 12.47 -14.50 16.30
N PRO A 110 12.28 -15.29 17.38
CA PRO A 110 11.68 -16.62 17.29
C PRO A 110 10.26 -16.62 16.70
N TRP A 111 9.54 -15.52 16.89
CA TRP A 111 8.21 -15.29 16.33
C TRP A 111 8.22 -15.12 14.79
N LEU A 112 9.38 -14.81 14.22
CA LEU A 112 9.61 -14.65 12.77
C LEU A 112 10.20 -15.91 12.11
N SER A 113 10.25 -17.02 12.84
CA SER A 113 10.71 -18.30 12.28
C SER A 113 9.82 -18.73 11.09
N GLN A 114 10.45 -19.31 10.07
CA GLN A 114 9.74 -19.72 8.86
C GLN A 114 8.62 -20.72 9.16
N GLU A 115 8.81 -21.58 10.17
CA GLU A 115 7.79 -22.52 10.64
C GLU A 115 6.53 -21.80 11.14
N ARG A 116 6.68 -20.82 12.05
CA ARG A 116 5.53 -20.06 12.57
C ARG A 116 4.86 -19.23 11.49
N LEU A 117 5.64 -18.63 10.60
CA LEU A 117 5.09 -17.89 9.47
C LEU A 117 4.27 -18.82 8.57
N ASN A 118 4.76 -20.02 8.25
CA ASN A 118 4.01 -20.98 7.44
C ASN A 118 2.70 -21.42 8.12
N GLN A 119 2.71 -21.65 9.43
CA GLN A 119 1.51 -21.97 10.22
C GLN A 119 0.47 -20.84 10.22
N ARG A 120 0.91 -19.58 10.05
CA ARG A 120 0.07 -18.38 10.08
C ARG A 120 -0.13 -17.76 8.70
N HIS A 121 0.03 -18.56 7.64
CA HIS A 121 -0.09 -18.11 6.25
C HIS A 121 0.81 -16.92 5.89
N GLY A 122 1.94 -16.70 6.57
CA GLY A 122 2.87 -15.60 6.35
C GLY A 122 2.63 -14.38 7.23
N LEU A 123 1.68 -14.43 8.17
CA LEU A 123 1.47 -13.38 9.17
C LEU A 123 2.42 -13.56 10.36
N PRO A 124 3.03 -12.48 10.89
CA PRO A 124 3.93 -12.56 12.04
C PRO A 124 3.19 -12.89 13.35
N CYS A 125 1.93 -12.46 13.46
CA CYS A 125 1.07 -12.65 14.63
C CYS A 125 -0.35 -13.05 14.21
N PRO A 126 -1.15 -13.63 15.12
CA PRO A 126 -2.59 -13.80 14.90
C PRO A 126 -3.25 -12.42 14.81
N VAL A 127 -4.11 -12.22 13.82
CA VAL A 127 -4.83 -10.96 13.60
C VAL A 127 -6.31 -11.21 13.86
N ALA A 128 -6.88 -10.49 14.81
CA ALA A 128 -8.31 -10.51 15.08
C ALA A 128 -9.07 -9.74 13.98
N PRO A 129 -10.36 -10.05 13.73
CA PRO A 129 -11.16 -9.31 12.77
C PRO A 129 -11.34 -7.84 13.19
N VAL A 130 -11.44 -6.94 12.21
CA VAL A 130 -11.78 -5.52 12.45
C VAL A 130 -13.12 -5.41 13.15
N LEU A 131 -13.14 -4.70 14.29
CA LEU A 131 -14.36 -4.46 15.05
C LEU A 131 -15.27 -3.45 14.32
N PRO A 132 -16.58 -3.74 14.18
CA PRO A 132 -17.53 -2.81 13.61
C PRO A 132 -17.75 -1.61 14.53
N ALA A 133 -18.04 -0.47 13.93
CA ALA A 133 -18.39 0.77 14.62
C ALA A 133 -19.87 0.77 15.01
N ALA A 134 -20.19 1.39 16.14
CA ALA A 134 -21.57 1.52 16.63
C ALA A 134 -22.47 2.34 15.70
N ALA A 135 -21.90 3.33 14.99
CA ALA A 135 -22.60 4.15 14.00
C ALA A 135 -21.74 4.33 12.75
N THR A 136 -22.35 4.14 11.58
CA THR A 136 -21.69 4.31 10.27
C THR A 136 -21.79 5.73 9.72
N HIS A 137 -22.72 6.53 10.24
CA HIS A 137 -23.01 7.91 9.84
C HIS A 137 -23.01 8.82 11.07
N GLY A 138 -22.63 10.09 10.89
CA GLY A 138 -22.66 11.09 11.97
C GLY A 138 -21.70 10.81 13.14
N TYR A 139 -20.74 9.90 12.97
CA TYR A 139 -19.81 9.53 14.05
C TYR A 139 -18.73 10.60 14.33
N ARG A 140 -18.55 11.57 13.42
CA ARG A 140 -17.48 12.56 13.51
C ARG A 140 -17.94 13.83 14.25
N ASN A 141 -17.48 14.00 15.48
CA ASN A 141 -17.81 15.12 16.36
C ASN A 141 -16.98 16.40 16.11
N LYS A 142 -15.89 16.32 15.34
CA LYS A 142 -15.05 17.46 14.93
C LYS A 142 -14.70 17.36 13.45
N CYS A 143 -14.93 18.44 12.71
CA CYS A 143 -14.49 18.59 11.32
C CYS A 143 -13.56 19.79 11.19
N GLU A 144 -12.56 19.64 10.32
CA GLU A 144 -11.63 20.70 9.95
C GLU A 144 -11.81 20.90 8.44
N PHE A 145 -11.98 22.16 8.04
CA PHE A 145 -12.22 22.53 6.65
C PHE A 145 -11.16 23.52 6.21
N THR A 146 -10.76 23.41 4.94
CA THR A 146 -9.87 24.36 4.30
C THR A 146 -10.72 25.40 3.57
N ILE A 147 -10.35 26.68 3.72
CA ILE A 147 -10.88 27.79 2.93
C ILE A 147 -9.90 28.03 1.78
N GLY A 148 -10.38 28.04 0.55
CA GLY A 148 -9.53 28.23 -0.63
C GLY A 148 -10.35 28.47 -1.89
N ARG A 149 -9.78 28.16 -3.05
CA ARG A 149 -10.47 28.28 -4.34
C ARG A 149 -10.86 26.91 -4.88
N ASP A 150 -12.03 26.82 -5.47
CA ASP A 150 -12.49 25.64 -6.22
C ASP A 150 -11.89 25.60 -7.64
N GLU A 151 -12.29 24.61 -8.46
CA GLU A 151 -11.81 24.48 -9.84
C GLU A 151 -12.24 25.66 -10.73
N ASP A 152 -13.33 26.33 -10.38
CA ASP A 152 -13.86 27.51 -11.07
C ASP A 152 -13.23 28.82 -10.57
N GLY A 153 -12.33 28.74 -9.59
CA GLY A 153 -11.64 29.90 -9.00
C GLY A 153 -12.46 30.69 -7.98
N SER A 154 -13.66 30.20 -7.62
CA SER A 154 -14.54 30.79 -6.60
C SER A 154 -14.07 30.40 -5.20
N VAL A 155 -14.38 31.25 -4.20
CA VAL A 155 -14.07 30.95 -2.79
C VAL A 155 -14.93 29.78 -2.32
N ALA A 156 -14.29 28.72 -1.84
CA ALA A 156 -14.94 27.51 -1.36
C ALA A 156 -14.39 27.08 0.00
N VAL A 157 -15.26 26.44 0.78
CA VAL A 157 -14.92 25.82 2.06
C VAL A 157 -15.17 24.31 1.95
N GLY A 158 -14.16 23.51 2.28
CA GLY A 158 -14.31 22.06 2.23
C GLY A 158 -13.00 21.30 2.35
N PHE A 159 -12.80 20.28 1.53
CA PHE A 159 -11.66 19.38 1.61
C PHE A 159 -10.70 19.63 0.44
N THR A 160 -9.39 19.58 0.71
CA THR A 160 -8.38 19.69 -0.33
C THR A 160 -8.39 18.45 -1.23
N LEU A 161 -8.67 18.64 -2.52
CA LEU A 161 -8.79 17.56 -3.50
C LEU A 161 -7.50 17.30 -4.28
N GLY A 162 -6.52 18.21 -4.22
CA GLY A 162 -5.24 18.06 -4.91
C GLY A 162 -4.14 17.45 -4.04
N THR A 163 -3.09 16.94 -4.68
CA THR A 163 -1.90 16.44 -3.95
C THR A 163 -0.80 17.49 -3.93
N VAL A 164 0.00 17.49 -2.86
CA VAL A 164 1.20 18.34 -2.74
C VAL A 164 2.18 18.09 -3.88
N ARG A 165 2.22 16.85 -4.41
CA ARG A 165 3.10 16.45 -5.53
C ARG A 165 2.72 17.12 -6.85
N GLU A 166 1.44 17.35 -7.08
CA GLU A 166 0.91 18.00 -8.29
C GLU A 166 0.91 19.53 -8.19
N ARG A 167 1.32 20.11 -7.04
CA ARG A 167 1.24 21.55 -6.72
C ARG A 167 -0.15 22.16 -6.97
N LYS A 168 -1.19 21.34 -7.01
CA LYS A 168 -2.57 21.75 -7.27
C LYS A 168 -3.30 21.84 -5.93
N HIS A 169 -3.63 23.05 -5.50
CA HIS A 169 -4.45 23.29 -4.32
C HIS A 169 -5.85 23.70 -4.78
N VAL A 170 -6.75 22.74 -4.83
CA VAL A 170 -8.17 22.95 -5.11
C VAL A 170 -8.98 22.49 -3.91
N VAL A 171 -9.91 23.32 -3.48
CA VAL A 171 -10.85 22.99 -2.40
C VAL A 171 -12.16 22.50 -3.02
N GLY A 172 -12.50 21.26 -2.73
CA GLY A 172 -13.81 20.70 -3.06
C GLY A 172 -14.83 21.07 -2.00
N ARG A 173 -15.99 21.58 -2.42
CA ARG A 173 -17.08 21.94 -1.51
C ARG A 173 -17.52 20.75 -0.67
N ALA A 174 -17.86 21.01 0.59
CA ALA A 174 -18.24 19.99 1.55
C ALA A 174 -19.63 19.37 1.30
N ASP A 175 -20.41 19.89 0.34
CA ASP A 175 -21.85 19.67 0.13
C ASP A 175 -22.27 18.22 -0.21
N GLY A 176 -21.34 17.26 -0.28
CA GLY A 176 -21.60 15.83 -0.48
C GLY A 176 -21.04 14.89 0.61
N ALA A 177 -20.33 15.41 1.61
CA ALA A 177 -19.70 14.57 2.62
C ALA A 177 -20.72 14.12 3.69
N ARG A 178 -21.24 12.88 3.59
CA ARG A 178 -22.24 12.28 4.52
C ARG A 178 -21.77 12.06 5.98
N ARG A 179 -20.58 12.50 6.37
CA ARG A 179 -19.89 12.06 7.59
C ARG A 179 -19.85 13.03 8.78
N PRO A 180 -20.03 14.35 8.64
CA PRO A 180 -20.28 15.19 9.79
C PRO A 180 -21.74 15.04 10.24
N ALA A 181 -21.99 14.73 11.52
CA ALA A 181 -23.34 14.87 12.09
C ALA A 181 -23.84 16.32 11.95
N ALA A 182 -22.92 17.28 12.01
CA ALA A 182 -23.21 18.70 12.00
C ALA A 182 -23.58 19.29 10.62
N LEU A 183 -23.19 18.66 9.49
CA LEU A 183 -23.44 19.26 8.18
C LEU A 183 -24.89 19.09 7.71
N ARG A 184 -25.62 18.13 8.27
CA ARG A 184 -27.03 17.88 7.92
C ARG A 184 -27.98 18.95 8.46
N LEU A 185 -27.50 19.84 9.34
CA LEU A 185 -28.34 20.82 10.03
C LEU A 185 -28.17 22.28 9.56
N HIS A 186 -27.15 22.65 8.78
CA HIS A 186 -26.85 24.08 8.50
C HIS A 186 -26.54 24.45 7.05
N LEU A 187 -26.55 23.53 6.08
CA LEU A 187 -26.41 23.85 4.64
C LEU A 187 -27.73 23.72 3.87
N GLY A 188 -28.85 23.70 4.58
CA GLY A 188 -30.21 23.61 4.05
C GLY A 188 -31.10 24.79 4.41
N CYS A 189 -30.55 26.01 4.53
CA CYS A 189 -31.37 27.22 4.58
C CYS A 189 -31.12 28.06 3.32
N THR A 190 -32.13 28.07 2.46
CA THR A 190 -32.56 29.25 1.69
C THR A 190 -32.60 30.50 2.56
#